data_AF-A0A965QGM6-F1
#
_entry.id   AF-A0A965QGM6-F1
#
_cell.length_a   1.000
_cell.length_b   1.000
_cell.length_c   1.000
_cell.angle_alpha   90.00
_cell.angle_beta   90.00
_cell.angle_gamma   90.00
#
_symmetry.space_group_name_H-M   'P 1'
#
loop_
_entity.id
_entity.type
_entity.pdbx_description
1 polymer ?
#
loop_
_entity_poly.entity_id
_entity_poly.type
_entity_poly.pdbx_seq_one_letter_code
_entity_poly.pdbx_strand_id
1 'polypeptide(L)'
;MVGYYSIQKAMEWHRGIQSDAQKNYFGDFGLKGPIDVFVRADIAGGPSYAPFSQNLDTTNPVIYVSSGIEGRTPETGELANTSKDSDVFFHEFSHHVIYRSIVPSTTYSQPRALQEGLADYFAYGITGNNQLGESINGGTAPLRAGNLTNALSFDNFQPPESWDVYRAGELLSSILWKLRESLGVWKGNYKRIDKVVWDAVDLMPKLGTFYQFGCAVLRQAAAFEKSENLAAGTLTNPILQEFANRQFFADTNPGSGNGCPAVNAILQVVDQREAQKSELPLVDNPKTPVTFTGEGQNALPPYGGSLYQPLQPRKVRCGNLAVQGSNPAAVPWLVIFSFAPLLVTALRRGRFFQLLLRWLRR
;
A
#
# COMPACT_ATOMS: atom_id res chain seq x y z
N MET A 1 -18.38 2.66 -9.50
CA MET A 1 -17.84 3.95 -9.00
C MET A 1 -16.83 3.76 -7.87
N VAL A 2 -17.09 2.91 -6.86
CA VAL A 2 -16.16 2.64 -5.74
C VAL A 2 -14.73 2.40 -6.22
N GLY A 3 -14.50 1.41 -7.10
CA GLY A 3 -13.17 1.10 -7.60
C GLY A 3 -12.41 2.29 -8.19
N TYR A 4 -13.05 3.12 -9.03
CA TYR A 4 -12.38 4.30 -9.61
C TYR A 4 -11.91 5.28 -8.53
N TYR A 5 -12.79 5.65 -7.59
CA TYR A 5 -12.44 6.57 -6.50
C TYR A 5 -11.39 5.97 -5.57
N SER A 6 -11.45 4.66 -5.33
CA SER A 6 -10.45 3.98 -4.50
C SER A 6 -9.06 4.02 -5.16
N ILE A 7 -8.96 3.72 -6.46
CA ILE A 7 -7.67 3.77 -7.16
C ILE A 7 -7.11 5.20 -7.19
N GLN A 8 -7.94 6.21 -7.45
CA GLN A 8 -7.49 7.61 -7.39
C GLN A 8 -6.97 7.99 -6.00
N LYS A 9 -7.70 7.62 -4.93
CA LYS A 9 -7.27 7.88 -3.55
C LYS A 9 -5.97 7.15 -3.21
N ALA A 10 -5.79 5.90 -3.65
CA ALA A 10 -4.54 5.16 -3.45
C ALA A 10 -3.36 5.84 -4.17
N MET A 11 -3.57 6.26 -5.42
CA MET A 11 -2.58 7.02 -6.18
C MET A 11 -2.20 8.32 -5.46
N GLU A 12 -3.18 9.11 -5.02
CA GLU A 12 -2.93 10.35 -4.28
C GLU A 12 -2.12 10.11 -2.99
N TRP A 13 -2.51 9.08 -2.22
CA TRP A 13 -1.84 8.74 -0.97
C TRP A 13 -0.37 8.34 -1.20
N HIS A 14 -0.12 7.44 -2.16
CA HIS A 14 1.26 7.04 -2.47
C HIS A 14 2.08 8.19 -3.04
N ARG A 15 1.49 9.07 -3.88
CA ARG A 15 2.18 10.27 -4.40
C ARG A 15 2.54 11.22 -3.27
N GLY A 16 1.68 11.35 -2.26
CA GLY A 16 1.91 12.22 -1.12
C GLY A 16 3.07 11.77 -0.22
N ILE A 17 3.40 10.48 -0.24
CA ILE A 17 4.55 9.93 0.50
C ILE A 17 5.83 10.05 -0.31
N GLN A 18 5.79 9.96 -1.64
CA GLN A 18 6.99 10.06 -2.49
C GLN A 18 7.76 11.37 -2.30
N SER A 19 9.09 11.28 -2.35
CA SER A 19 9.95 12.46 -2.56
C SER A 19 9.77 13.00 -3.99
N ASP A 20 10.14 14.26 -4.21
CA ASP A 20 10.03 14.84 -5.56
C ASP A 20 10.95 14.15 -6.57
N ALA A 21 12.12 13.67 -6.13
CA ALA A 21 12.99 12.83 -6.96
C ALA A 21 12.30 11.53 -7.38
N GLN A 22 11.58 10.89 -6.45
CA GLN A 22 10.82 9.66 -6.74
C GLN A 22 9.65 9.91 -7.70
N LYS A 23 8.93 11.04 -7.55
CA LYS A 23 7.86 11.43 -8.48
C LYS A 23 8.40 11.65 -9.89
N ASN A 24 9.57 12.28 -10.02
CA ASN A 24 10.20 12.52 -11.32
C ASN A 24 10.69 11.21 -11.97
N TYR A 25 11.22 10.29 -11.17
CA TYR A 25 11.79 9.05 -11.67
C TYR A 25 10.73 8.00 -12.04
N PHE A 26 9.76 7.79 -11.16
CA PHE A 26 8.71 6.79 -11.37
C PHE A 26 7.50 7.37 -12.11
N GLY A 27 7.37 8.69 -12.23
CA GLY A 27 6.10 9.30 -12.63
C GLY A 27 4.98 8.81 -11.70
N ASP A 28 3.87 8.37 -12.30
CA ASP A 28 2.77 7.71 -11.59
C ASP A 28 3.11 6.26 -11.24
N PHE A 29 4.08 6.02 -10.36
CA PHE A 29 4.43 4.68 -9.83
C PHE A 29 5.05 3.69 -10.83
N GLY A 30 5.61 4.18 -11.93
CA GLY A 30 6.12 3.36 -13.03
C GLY A 30 5.02 2.94 -14.01
N LEU A 31 3.81 3.50 -13.86
CA LEU A 31 2.72 3.30 -14.82
C LEU A 31 3.09 3.89 -16.18
N LYS A 32 3.23 3.00 -17.17
CA LYS A 32 3.35 3.38 -18.59
C LYS A 32 1.98 3.66 -19.23
N GLY A 33 0.90 3.43 -18.49
CA GLY A 33 -0.48 3.51 -18.96
C GLY A 33 -1.48 3.42 -17.80
N PRO A 34 -2.79 3.48 -18.09
CA PRO A 34 -3.82 3.36 -17.06
C PRO A 34 -3.80 1.98 -16.38
N ILE A 35 -4.31 1.88 -15.15
CA ILE A 35 -4.68 0.59 -14.55
C ILE A 35 -6.10 0.26 -14.98
N ASP A 36 -6.30 -0.94 -15.53
CA ASP A 36 -7.62 -1.43 -15.84
C ASP A 36 -8.20 -2.19 -14.62
N VAL A 37 -9.45 -1.90 -14.26
CA VAL A 37 -10.16 -2.61 -13.19
C VAL A 37 -11.24 -3.48 -13.82
N PHE A 38 -11.22 -4.77 -13.50
CA PHE A 38 -12.14 -5.77 -14.02
C PHE A 38 -12.92 -6.41 -12.86
N VAL A 39 -14.24 -6.28 -12.93
CA VAL A 39 -15.16 -6.96 -12.01
C VAL A 39 -15.58 -8.28 -12.64
N ARG A 40 -15.18 -9.39 -12.02
CA ARG A 40 -15.61 -10.74 -12.40
C ARG A 40 -16.94 -11.07 -11.74
N ALA A 41 -17.80 -11.74 -12.49
CA ALA A 41 -19.01 -12.37 -11.97
C ALA A 41 -18.70 -13.81 -11.52
N ASP A 42 -17.70 -13.99 -10.66
CA ASP A 42 -17.34 -15.31 -10.12
C ASP A 42 -17.12 -15.28 -8.61
N ILE A 43 -17.53 -16.35 -7.93
CA ILE A 43 -17.42 -16.52 -6.47
C ILE A 43 -16.09 -17.14 -6.05
N ALA A 44 -15.46 -17.89 -6.94
CA ALA A 44 -14.27 -18.69 -6.60
C ALA A 44 -12.98 -17.86 -6.63
N GLY A 45 -12.96 -16.76 -7.37
CA GLY A 45 -11.78 -15.92 -7.51
C GLY A 45 -11.81 -14.77 -6.51
N GLY A 46 -10.97 -14.84 -5.47
CA GLY A 46 -10.65 -13.69 -4.64
C GLY A 46 -10.11 -12.51 -5.46
N PRO A 47 -10.08 -11.30 -4.89
CA PRO A 47 -9.48 -10.16 -5.56
C PRO A 47 -8.01 -10.46 -5.88
N SER A 48 -7.52 -9.93 -7.00
CA SER A 48 -6.14 -10.16 -7.40
C SER A 48 -5.59 -9.09 -8.32
N TYR A 49 -4.31 -8.78 -8.15
CA TYR A 49 -3.55 -7.93 -9.05
C TYR A 49 -2.75 -8.76 -10.06
N ALA A 50 -2.75 -8.32 -11.31
CA ALA A 50 -1.90 -8.85 -12.38
C ALA A 50 -1.15 -7.71 -13.08
N PRO A 51 0.20 -7.76 -13.16
CA PRO A 51 0.98 -6.72 -13.84
C PRO A 51 0.72 -6.67 -15.36
N PHE A 52 0.22 -7.77 -15.93
CA PHE A 52 -0.29 -7.89 -17.29
C PHE A 52 -1.34 -8.99 -17.31
N SER A 53 -2.30 -8.92 -18.24
CA SER A 53 -3.30 -9.97 -18.43
C SER A 53 -3.29 -10.49 -19.85
N GLN A 54 -2.92 -11.77 -20.02
CA GLN A 54 -3.02 -12.45 -21.31
C GLN A 54 -4.47 -12.64 -21.76
N ASN A 55 -5.42 -12.65 -20.81
CA ASN A 55 -6.83 -12.97 -21.07
C ASN A 55 -7.67 -11.78 -21.52
N LEU A 56 -7.16 -10.54 -21.38
CA LEU A 56 -7.96 -9.32 -21.54
C LEU A 56 -7.49 -8.41 -22.67
N ASP A 57 -6.63 -8.92 -23.56
CA ASP A 57 -5.99 -8.17 -24.66
C ASP A 57 -5.57 -6.76 -24.23
N THR A 58 -4.88 -6.69 -23.08
CA THR A 58 -4.43 -5.44 -22.48
C THR A 58 -3.00 -5.59 -21.99
N THR A 59 -2.18 -4.61 -22.32
CA THR A 59 -0.81 -4.46 -21.79
C THR A 59 -0.79 -3.72 -20.47
N ASN A 60 -1.95 -3.23 -20.02
CA ASN A 60 -2.07 -2.51 -18.76
C ASN A 60 -2.07 -3.47 -17.58
N PRO A 61 -1.60 -3.03 -16.40
CA PRO A 61 -1.87 -3.72 -15.15
C PRO A 61 -3.38 -3.85 -14.93
N VAL A 62 -3.79 -4.98 -14.35
CA VAL A 62 -5.19 -5.33 -14.11
C VAL A 62 -5.41 -5.61 -12.63
N ILE A 63 -6.45 -5.01 -12.08
CA ILE A 63 -7.03 -5.42 -10.78
C ILE A 63 -8.32 -6.19 -11.06
N TYR A 64 -8.35 -7.43 -10.61
CA TYR A 64 -9.55 -8.25 -10.57
C TYR A 64 -10.22 -8.12 -9.21
N VAL A 65 -11.51 -7.83 -9.23
CA VAL A 65 -12.38 -7.93 -8.05
C VAL A 65 -13.59 -8.78 -8.41
N SER A 66 -14.28 -9.31 -7.41
CA SER A 66 -15.46 -10.13 -7.60
C SER A 66 -16.71 -9.34 -7.22
N SER A 67 -17.79 -9.50 -7.99
CA SER A 67 -19.13 -9.06 -7.58
C SER A 67 -19.75 -9.96 -6.51
N GLY A 68 -19.11 -11.08 -6.16
CA GLY A 68 -19.72 -12.19 -5.45
C GLY A 68 -20.93 -12.75 -6.20
N ILE A 69 -21.74 -13.57 -5.52
CA ILE A 69 -23.10 -13.83 -5.95
C ILE A 69 -24.02 -12.79 -5.30
N GLU A 70 -24.46 -11.82 -6.10
CA GLU A 70 -25.51 -10.90 -5.67
C GLU A 70 -26.77 -11.69 -5.31
N GLY A 71 -27.34 -11.42 -4.12
CA GLY A 71 -28.60 -12.02 -3.70
C GLY A 71 -28.51 -13.31 -2.87
N ARG A 72 -27.31 -13.76 -2.47
CA ARG A 72 -27.17 -14.79 -1.43
C ARG A 72 -26.16 -14.41 -0.35
N THR A 73 -26.34 -14.97 0.83
CA THR A 73 -25.35 -14.91 1.91
C THR A 73 -24.15 -15.79 1.52
N PRO A 74 -22.91 -15.28 1.61
CA PRO A 74 -21.71 -16.12 1.44
C PRO A 74 -21.73 -17.28 2.44
N GLU A 75 -21.32 -18.47 1.99
CA GLU A 75 -21.07 -19.59 2.89
C GLU A 75 -19.74 -19.38 3.64
N THR A 76 -19.50 -20.17 4.68
CA THR A 76 -18.24 -20.13 5.43
C THR A 76 -17.06 -20.33 4.49
N GLY A 77 -16.16 -19.34 4.43
CA GLY A 77 -14.98 -19.36 3.57
C GLY A 77 -15.18 -18.71 2.19
N GLU A 78 -16.38 -18.25 1.88
CA GLU A 78 -16.64 -17.45 0.68
C GLU A 78 -16.57 -15.94 0.99
N LEU A 79 -15.97 -15.19 0.07
CA LEU A 79 -15.97 -13.73 0.13
C LEU A 79 -17.25 -13.19 -0.50
N ALA A 80 -17.84 -12.17 0.14
CA ALA A 80 -18.92 -11.39 -0.45
C ALA A 80 -18.41 -10.53 -1.63
N ASN A 81 -19.25 -9.62 -2.10
CA ASN A 81 -18.92 -8.72 -3.20
C ASN A 81 -17.72 -7.82 -2.88
N THR A 82 -16.52 -8.23 -3.30
CA THR A 82 -15.26 -7.51 -3.03
C THR A 82 -15.15 -6.20 -3.78
N SER A 83 -15.94 -6.01 -4.85
CA SER A 83 -16.01 -4.73 -5.55
C SER A 83 -16.69 -3.60 -4.76
N LYS A 84 -17.29 -3.91 -3.61
CA LYS A 84 -17.89 -2.93 -2.69
C LYS A 84 -16.92 -2.45 -1.61
N ASP A 85 -15.82 -3.15 -1.37
CA ASP A 85 -14.89 -2.78 -0.31
C ASP A 85 -13.73 -1.94 -0.85
N SER A 86 -13.56 -0.73 -0.29
CA SER A 86 -12.55 0.20 -0.78
C SER A 86 -11.14 -0.25 -0.43
N ASP A 87 -10.97 -0.93 0.70
CA ASP A 87 -9.67 -1.38 1.18
C ASP A 87 -9.11 -2.54 0.36
N VAL A 88 -9.96 -3.37 -0.24
CA VAL A 88 -9.59 -4.38 -1.23
C VAL A 88 -8.95 -3.70 -2.44
N PHE A 89 -9.55 -2.62 -2.97
CA PHE A 89 -8.91 -1.89 -4.07
C PHE A 89 -7.58 -1.25 -3.66
N PHE A 90 -7.46 -0.76 -2.44
CA PHE A 90 -6.20 -0.21 -1.94
C PHE A 90 -5.12 -1.31 -1.81
N HIS A 91 -5.50 -2.49 -1.31
CA HIS A 91 -4.64 -3.66 -1.22
C HIS A 91 -4.16 -4.10 -2.61
N GLU A 92 -5.08 -4.31 -3.55
CA GLU A 92 -4.71 -4.73 -4.91
C GLU A 92 -3.90 -3.68 -5.67
N PHE A 93 -4.19 -2.39 -5.47
CA PHE A 93 -3.34 -1.32 -6.02
C PHE A 93 -1.95 -1.33 -5.39
N SER A 94 -1.84 -1.61 -4.10
CA SER A 94 -0.57 -1.64 -3.41
C SER A 94 0.36 -2.73 -3.96
N HIS A 95 -0.18 -3.86 -4.42
CA HIS A 95 0.61 -4.85 -5.15
C HIS A 95 1.30 -4.25 -6.37
N HIS A 96 0.64 -3.36 -7.14
CA HIS A 96 1.29 -2.66 -8.25
C HIS A 96 2.53 -1.88 -7.79
N VAL A 97 2.38 -1.12 -6.71
CA VAL A 97 3.44 -0.31 -6.12
C VAL A 97 4.62 -1.20 -5.68
N ILE A 98 4.34 -2.36 -5.08
CA ILE A 98 5.35 -3.29 -4.56
C ILE A 98 6.04 -4.10 -5.67
N TYR A 99 5.30 -4.45 -6.73
CA TYR A 99 5.77 -5.33 -7.82
C TYR A 99 6.98 -4.76 -8.58
N ARG A 100 7.23 -3.45 -8.51
CA ARG A 100 8.40 -2.80 -9.12
C ARG A 100 9.73 -3.34 -8.56
N SER A 101 9.72 -3.86 -7.34
CA SER A 101 10.92 -4.36 -6.67
C SER A 101 10.79 -5.81 -6.23
N ILE A 102 9.69 -6.18 -5.58
CA ILE A 102 9.48 -7.54 -5.05
C ILE A 102 8.55 -8.27 -6.01
N VAL A 103 9.02 -9.36 -6.62
CA VAL A 103 8.23 -10.16 -7.56
C VAL A 103 7.84 -11.45 -6.86
N PRO A 104 6.54 -11.76 -6.72
CA PRO A 104 6.10 -13.01 -6.10
C PRO A 104 6.61 -14.21 -6.89
N SER A 105 6.95 -15.28 -6.18
CA SER A 105 7.37 -16.56 -6.76
C SER A 105 6.48 -17.68 -6.25
N THR A 106 6.13 -18.63 -7.12
CA THR A 106 5.40 -19.84 -6.73
C THR A 106 6.26 -20.79 -5.90
N THR A 107 7.59 -20.68 -5.98
CA THR A 107 8.55 -21.54 -5.29
C THR A 107 8.96 -20.97 -3.93
N TYR A 108 8.90 -19.65 -3.75
CA TYR A 108 9.34 -18.98 -2.52
C TYR A 108 8.17 -18.27 -1.85
N SER A 109 7.86 -18.64 -0.61
CA SER A 109 6.72 -18.07 0.12
C SER A 109 7.01 -16.68 0.68
N GLN A 110 8.24 -16.35 1.06
CA GLN A 110 8.55 -15.04 1.66
C GLN A 110 8.31 -13.84 0.71
N PRO A 111 8.71 -13.85 -0.57
CA PRO A 111 8.36 -12.76 -1.49
C PRO A 111 6.85 -12.56 -1.65
N ARG A 112 6.07 -13.66 -1.64
CA ARG A 112 4.60 -13.60 -1.66
C ARG A 112 4.03 -13.03 -0.37
N ALA A 113 4.52 -13.47 0.78
CA ALA A 113 4.07 -12.97 2.06
C ALA A 113 4.46 -11.49 2.29
N LEU A 114 5.62 -11.05 1.80
CA LEU A 114 5.99 -9.63 1.75
C LEU A 114 5.02 -8.82 0.89
N GLN A 115 4.66 -9.33 -0.30
CA GLN A 115 3.66 -8.70 -1.17
C GLN A 115 2.33 -8.53 -0.45
N GLU A 116 1.82 -9.59 0.18
CA GLU A 116 0.56 -9.56 0.95
C GLU A 116 0.60 -8.60 2.14
N GLY A 117 1.64 -8.69 2.98
CA GLY A 117 1.73 -7.89 4.19
C GLY A 117 2.00 -6.40 3.93
N LEU A 118 2.76 -6.07 2.89
CA LEU A 118 2.95 -4.69 2.48
C LEU A 118 1.68 -4.12 1.85
N ALA A 119 0.93 -4.92 1.08
CA ALA A 119 -0.34 -4.49 0.51
C ALA A 119 -1.38 -4.19 1.60
N ASP A 120 -1.47 -5.05 2.63
CA ASP A 120 -2.28 -4.80 3.83
C ASP A 120 -1.84 -3.52 4.53
N TYR A 121 -0.54 -3.35 4.80
CA TYR A 121 -0.02 -2.18 5.49
C TYR A 121 -0.34 -0.87 4.77
N PHE A 122 -0.17 -0.83 3.44
CA PHE A 122 -0.50 0.37 2.67
C PHE A 122 -2.01 0.61 2.63
N ALA A 123 -2.83 -0.43 2.49
CA ALA A 123 -4.29 -0.30 2.60
C ALA A 123 -4.69 0.33 3.95
N TYR A 124 -4.10 -0.15 5.06
CA TYR A 124 -4.30 0.42 6.40
C TYR A 124 -3.87 1.89 6.49
N GLY A 125 -2.74 2.24 5.86
CA GLY A 125 -2.26 3.61 5.78
C GLY A 125 -3.23 4.54 5.04
N ILE A 126 -3.87 4.05 3.97
CA ILE A 126 -4.81 4.80 3.12
C ILE A 126 -6.19 4.94 3.79
N THR A 127 -6.67 3.90 4.47
CA THR A 127 -7.95 3.92 5.20
C THR A 127 -7.83 4.69 6.52
N GLY A 128 -6.66 4.63 7.16
CA GLY A 128 -6.46 5.08 8.53
C GLY A 128 -7.04 4.12 9.57
N ASN A 129 -7.47 2.92 9.16
CA ASN A 129 -7.86 1.81 10.03
C ASN A 129 -6.88 0.65 9.82
N ASN A 130 -6.89 -0.33 10.71
CA ASN A 130 -6.02 -1.50 10.63
C ASN A 130 -6.80 -2.77 10.31
N GLN A 131 -7.85 -2.63 9.51
CA GLN A 131 -8.78 -3.69 9.17
C GLN A 131 -8.83 -3.79 7.65
N LEU A 132 -8.91 -5.01 7.15
CA LEU A 132 -9.08 -5.28 5.72
C LEU A 132 -10.34 -6.13 5.54
N GLY A 133 -11.19 -5.73 4.61
CA GLY A 133 -12.28 -6.54 4.12
C GLY A 133 -13.43 -6.73 5.12
N GLU A 134 -13.67 -5.74 5.98
CA GLU A 134 -14.77 -5.74 6.96
C GLU A 134 -16.12 -6.04 6.29
N SER A 135 -16.34 -5.57 5.07
CA SER A 135 -17.62 -5.73 4.38
C SER A 135 -17.76 -7.03 3.60
N ILE A 136 -16.65 -7.76 3.40
CA ILE A 136 -16.61 -8.93 2.51
C ILE A 136 -16.59 -10.27 3.25
N ASN A 137 -16.32 -10.27 4.55
CA ASN A 137 -16.31 -11.46 5.40
C ASN A 137 -17.61 -11.58 6.22
N GLY A 138 -18.76 -11.52 5.54
CA GLY A 138 -20.08 -11.61 6.17
C GLY A 138 -20.43 -10.47 7.15
N GLY A 139 -19.62 -9.41 7.20
CA GLY A 139 -19.85 -8.23 8.05
C GLY A 139 -19.61 -8.44 9.54
N THR A 140 -19.08 -9.59 9.97
CA THR A 140 -18.91 -9.93 11.39
C THR A 140 -17.51 -9.67 11.93
N ALA A 141 -16.49 -9.72 11.06
CA ALA A 141 -15.10 -9.46 11.39
C ALA A 141 -14.32 -9.08 10.12
N PRO A 142 -13.22 -8.31 10.22
CA PRO A 142 -12.33 -8.13 9.09
C PRO A 142 -11.74 -9.46 8.62
N LEU A 143 -11.37 -9.52 7.34
CA LEU A 143 -10.62 -10.64 6.77
C LEU A 143 -9.22 -10.74 7.38
N ARG A 144 -8.56 -9.61 7.59
CA ARG A 144 -7.24 -9.47 8.23
C ARG A 144 -7.18 -8.22 9.11
N ALA A 145 -6.41 -8.27 10.20
CA ALA A 145 -6.27 -7.13 11.10
C ALA A 145 -4.80 -6.83 11.50
N GLY A 146 -4.44 -5.55 11.50
CA GLY A 146 -3.10 -5.06 11.84
C GLY A 146 -2.82 -4.89 13.34
N ASN A 147 -3.73 -5.26 14.24
CA ASN A 147 -3.53 -5.22 15.71
C ASN A 147 -3.42 -6.60 16.34
N LEU A 148 -2.68 -7.52 15.73
CA LEU A 148 -2.36 -8.78 16.36
C LEU A 148 -1.64 -8.53 17.69
N THR A 149 -2.22 -9.02 18.77
CA THR A 149 -1.60 -8.94 20.11
C THR A 149 -0.29 -9.72 20.12
N ASN A 150 0.61 -9.41 21.06
CA ASN A 150 1.85 -10.18 21.21
C ASN A 150 1.58 -11.69 21.45
N ALA A 151 0.42 -12.09 21.97
CA ALA A 151 0.06 -13.50 22.15
C ALA A 151 -0.39 -14.21 20.86
N LEU A 152 -0.73 -13.45 19.81
CA LEU A 152 -1.06 -13.95 18.46
C LEU A 152 0.06 -13.73 17.45
N SER A 153 0.99 -12.80 17.73
CA SER A 153 2.32 -12.93 17.16
C SER A 153 2.95 -14.13 17.83
N PHE A 154 3.11 -15.20 17.10
CA PHE A 154 4.10 -16.20 17.46
C PHE A 154 5.38 -15.43 17.82
N ASP A 155 5.81 -15.48 19.10
CA ASP A 155 6.89 -14.64 19.65
C ASP A 155 8.24 -14.79 18.90
N ASN A 156 8.26 -15.66 17.90
CA ASN A 156 9.31 -15.85 16.92
C ASN A 156 8.73 -15.65 15.51
N PHE A 157 8.94 -14.49 14.89
CA PHE A 157 8.67 -14.26 13.46
C PHE A 157 9.66 -15.10 12.63
N GLN A 158 9.34 -16.38 12.48
CA GLN A 158 10.06 -17.33 11.64
C GLN A 158 9.03 -18.14 10.84
N PRO A 159 8.39 -17.50 9.84
CA PRO A 159 7.45 -18.18 8.97
C PRO A 159 8.15 -19.36 8.29
N PRO A 160 7.78 -20.64 8.55
CA PRO A 160 8.31 -21.73 7.76
C PRO A 160 7.93 -21.52 6.29
N GLU A 161 8.69 -22.09 5.35
CA GLU A 161 8.36 -21.91 3.92
C GLU A 161 6.95 -22.41 3.57
N SER A 162 6.44 -23.39 4.32
CA SER A 162 5.09 -23.96 4.19
C SER A 162 3.99 -23.09 4.79
N TRP A 163 4.32 -21.96 5.43
CA TRP A 163 3.29 -21.14 6.07
C TRP A 163 2.41 -20.47 5.03
N ASP A 164 1.17 -20.23 5.44
CA ASP A 164 0.23 -19.49 4.62
C ASP A 164 0.73 -18.06 4.41
N VAL A 165 0.85 -17.65 3.14
CA VAL A 165 1.44 -16.35 2.79
C VAL A 165 0.60 -15.18 3.29
N TYR A 166 -0.72 -15.37 3.40
CA TYR A 166 -1.62 -14.35 3.93
C TYR A 166 -1.44 -14.19 5.44
N ARG A 167 -1.26 -15.29 6.19
CA ARG A 167 -0.93 -15.24 7.62
C ARG A 167 0.43 -14.62 7.91
N ALA A 168 1.44 -14.99 7.14
CA ALA A 168 2.77 -14.39 7.26
C ALA A 168 2.74 -12.89 6.90
N GLY A 169 1.96 -12.52 5.89
CA GLY A 169 1.71 -11.13 5.50
C GLY A 169 0.96 -10.33 6.57
N GLU A 170 -0.10 -10.89 7.15
CA GLU A 170 -0.87 -10.29 8.24
C GLU A 170 0.01 -9.99 9.47
N LEU A 171 0.94 -10.90 9.78
CA LEU A 171 1.89 -10.68 10.86
C LEU A 171 2.85 -9.52 10.55
N LEU A 172 3.38 -9.44 9.32
CA LEU A 172 4.20 -8.32 8.89
C LEU A 172 3.42 -6.99 8.98
N SER A 173 2.21 -6.95 8.42
CA SER A 173 1.39 -5.75 8.37
C SER A 173 1.02 -5.27 9.78
N SER A 174 0.82 -6.19 10.72
CA SER A 174 0.59 -5.87 12.12
C SER A 174 1.81 -5.26 12.82
N ILE A 175 3.01 -5.79 12.57
CA ILE A 175 4.26 -5.21 13.09
C ILE A 175 4.42 -3.77 12.59
N LEU A 176 4.20 -3.55 11.28
CA LEU A 176 4.32 -2.24 10.67
C LEU A 176 3.23 -1.28 11.16
N TRP A 177 1.99 -1.75 11.36
CA TRP A 177 0.93 -0.93 11.94
C TRP A 177 1.24 -0.46 13.36
N LYS A 178 1.77 -1.33 14.21
CA LYS A 178 2.21 -0.95 15.57
C LYS A 178 3.30 0.13 15.54
N LEU A 179 4.26 0.00 14.62
CA LEU A 179 5.28 1.04 14.40
C LEU A 179 4.65 2.34 13.87
N ARG A 180 3.61 2.23 13.05
CA ARG A 180 2.87 3.38 12.53
C ARG A 180 2.19 4.22 13.60
N GLU A 181 1.62 3.56 14.59
CA GLU A 181 1.00 4.22 15.74
C GLU A 181 2.05 4.87 16.65
N SER A 182 3.22 4.25 16.82
CA SER A 182 4.25 4.73 17.77
C SER A 182 5.17 5.81 17.23
N LEU A 183 5.47 5.83 15.92
CA LEU A 183 6.47 6.73 15.33
C LEU A 183 5.94 8.10 14.93
N GLY A 184 4.65 8.34 15.14
CA GLY A 184 4.02 9.64 15.01
C GLY A 184 3.82 10.12 13.57
N VAL A 185 3.26 11.33 13.48
CA VAL A 185 2.86 11.99 12.23
C VAL A 185 4.07 12.63 11.53
N TRP A 186 4.01 12.63 10.20
CA TRP A 186 4.84 13.34 9.25
C TRP A 186 3.94 14.19 8.34
N LYS A 187 4.53 15.00 7.45
CA LYS A 187 3.87 15.94 6.50
C LYS A 187 2.37 15.70 6.31
N GLY A 188 1.54 16.60 6.83
CA GLY A 188 0.08 16.44 6.79
C GLY A 188 -0.38 15.32 7.72
N ASN A 189 -1.01 14.27 7.15
CA ASN A 189 -1.57 13.14 7.90
C ASN A 189 -0.79 11.82 7.69
N TYR A 190 0.31 11.85 6.94
CA TYR A 190 1.17 10.68 6.75
C TYR A 190 1.92 10.35 8.04
N LYS A 191 2.39 9.12 8.21
CA LYS A 191 3.24 8.74 9.34
C LYS A 191 4.68 8.59 8.87
N ARG A 192 5.65 8.80 9.76
CA ARG A 192 7.09 8.71 9.41
C ARG A 192 7.43 7.34 8.82
N ILE A 193 6.87 6.28 9.40
CA ILE A 193 7.08 4.91 8.94
C ILE A 193 6.47 4.64 7.56
N ASP A 194 5.42 5.38 7.14
CA ASP A 194 4.81 5.20 5.83
C ASP A 194 5.86 5.50 4.73
N LYS A 195 6.64 6.57 4.92
CA LYS A 195 7.76 6.92 4.04
C LYS A 195 8.87 5.89 4.08
N VAL A 196 9.30 5.51 5.28
CA VAL A 196 10.40 4.56 5.48
C VAL A 196 10.09 3.22 4.82
N VAL A 197 8.89 2.67 5.00
CA VAL A 197 8.46 1.40 4.40
C VAL A 197 8.35 1.53 2.89
N TRP A 198 7.77 2.63 2.39
CA TRP A 198 7.66 2.87 0.94
C TRP A 198 9.04 2.91 0.26
N ASP A 199 10.01 3.59 0.87
CA ASP A 199 11.38 3.65 0.36
C ASP A 199 12.13 2.33 0.53
N ALA A 200 11.79 1.53 1.55
CA ALA A 200 12.43 0.23 1.77
C ALA A 200 12.10 -0.73 0.63
N VAL A 201 10.90 -0.64 0.04
CA VAL A 201 10.52 -1.42 -1.15
C VAL A 201 11.49 -1.18 -2.31
N ASP A 202 11.98 0.04 -2.52
CA ASP A 202 12.92 0.36 -3.61
C ASP A 202 14.30 -0.32 -3.45
N LEU A 203 14.63 -0.74 -2.24
CA LEU A 203 15.89 -1.43 -1.94
C LEU A 203 15.80 -2.95 -2.10
N MET A 204 14.59 -3.50 -2.26
CA MET A 204 14.38 -4.93 -2.19
C MET A 204 14.81 -5.63 -3.48
N PRO A 205 15.46 -6.80 -3.40
CA PRO A 205 15.63 -7.66 -4.55
C PRO A 205 14.30 -8.30 -4.95
N LYS A 206 14.22 -8.80 -6.20
CA LYS A 206 13.02 -9.48 -6.73
C LYS A 206 12.51 -10.58 -5.81
N LEU A 207 13.40 -11.41 -5.29
CA LEU A 207 13.08 -12.50 -4.37
C LEU A 207 13.43 -12.11 -2.92
N GLY A 208 12.93 -10.95 -2.50
CA GLY A 208 13.13 -10.41 -1.16
C GLY A 208 12.74 -11.39 -0.04
N THR A 209 13.56 -11.45 1.01
CA THR A 209 13.25 -12.14 2.26
C THR A 209 12.80 -11.14 3.33
N PHE A 210 12.13 -11.62 4.39
CA PHE A 210 11.75 -10.76 5.50
C PHE A 210 12.97 -10.12 6.16
N TYR A 211 14.02 -10.89 6.36
CA TYR A 211 15.29 -10.40 6.88
C TYR A 211 15.85 -9.23 6.03
N GLN A 212 15.85 -9.38 4.70
CA GLN A 212 16.30 -8.31 3.79
C GLN A 212 15.40 -7.08 3.91
N PHE A 213 14.09 -7.27 4.04
CA PHE A 213 13.14 -6.19 4.26
C PHE A 213 13.39 -5.45 5.57
N GLY A 214 13.63 -6.16 6.68
CA GLY A 214 13.94 -5.52 7.96
C GLY A 214 15.22 -4.69 7.91
N CYS A 215 16.25 -5.24 7.27
CA CYS A 215 17.50 -4.53 6.99
C CYS A 215 17.27 -3.29 6.08
N ALA A 216 16.41 -3.36 5.07
CA ALA A 216 16.04 -2.21 4.21
C ALA A 216 15.27 -1.13 4.97
N VAL A 217 14.31 -1.50 5.84
CA VAL A 217 13.54 -0.58 6.68
C VAL A 217 14.48 0.18 7.64
N LEU A 218 15.41 -0.49 8.30
CA LEU A 218 16.38 0.15 9.18
C LEU A 218 17.28 1.14 8.43
N ARG A 219 17.73 0.80 7.21
CA ARG A 219 18.50 1.72 6.37
C ARG A 219 17.69 2.97 6.05
N GLN A 220 16.45 2.81 5.60
CA GLN A 220 15.61 3.94 5.22
C GLN A 220 15.17 4.77 6.42
N ALA A 221 15.04 4.17 7.61
CA ALA A 221 14.81 4.91 8.84
C ALA A 221 15.97 5.87 9.15
N ALA A 222 17.21 5.38 9.09
CA ALA A 222 18.41 6.21 9.29
C ALA A 222 18.56 7.30 8.21
N ALA A 223 18.27 6.97 6.95
CA ALA A 223 18.28 7.95 5.85
C ALA A 223 17.21 9.04 6.06
N PHE A 224 16.01 8.65 6.48
CA PHE A 224 14.91 9.56 6.79
C PHE A 224 15.23 10.49 7.97
N GLU A 225 15.82 9.95 9.04
CA GLU A 225 16.29 10.74 10.19
C GLU A 225 17.24 11.84 9.72
N LYS A 226 18.21 11.50 8.87
CA LYS A 226 19.15 12.46 8.28
C LYS A 226 18.45 13.50 7.41
N SER A 227 17.54 13.09 6.51
CA SER A 227 16.88 14.01 5.58
C SER A 227 15.94 14.98 6.27
N GLU A 228 15.34 14.58 7.39
CA GLU A 228 14.40 15.39 8.16
C GLU A 228 15.05 16.04 9.40
N ASN A 229 16.39 16.00 9.50
CA ASN A 229 17.18 16.56 10.61
C ASN A 229 16.72 16.07 12.01
N LEU A 230 16.35 14.80 12.12
CA LEU A 230 16.02 14.16 13.39
C LEU A 230 17.30 13.69 14.09
N ALA A 231 17.24 13.56 15.41
CA ALA A 231 18.33 12.93 16.16
C ALA A 231 18.50 11.47 15.71
N ALA A 232 19.75 11.03 15.59
CA ALA A 232 20.05 9.64 15.21
C ALA A 232 19.38 8.65 16.18
N GLY A 233 18.73 7.63 15.63
CA GLY A 233 18.01 6.62 16.40
C GLY A 233 16.57 6.97 16.77
N THR A 234 16.06 8.16 16.42
CA THR A 234 14.66 8.56 16.68
C THR A 234 13.64 7.56 16.10
N LEU A 235 13.90 7.02 14.91
CA LEU A 235 13.10 5.99 14.24
C LEU A 235 13.80 4.63 14.30
N THR A 236 15.11 4.61 14.10
CA THR A 236 15.88 3.36 13.98
C THR A 236 15.81 2.53 15.25
N ASN A 237 15.91 3.13 16.44
CA ASN A 237 15.88 2.40 17.72
C ASN A 237 14.51 1.73 17.99
N PRO A 238 13.37 2.44 17.94
CA PRO A 238 12.07 1.81 18.15
C PRO A 238 11.72 0.75 17.08
N ILE A 239 12.14 0.94 15.82
CA ILE A 239 11.99 -0.09 14.77
C ILE A 239 12.81 -1.33 15.12
N LEU A 240 14.09 -1.15 15.44
CA LEU A 240 14.99 -2.24 15.81
C LEU A 240 14.45 -2.99 17.04
N GLN A 241 13.95 -2.26 18.03
CA GLN A 241 13.35 -2.84 19.23
C GLN A 241 12.12 -3.67 18.89
N GLU A 242 11.20 -3.18 18.05
CA GLU A 242 10.03 -3.96 17.66
C GLU A 242 10.42 -5.22 16.86
N PHE A 243 11.35 -5.09 15.91
CA PHE A 243 11.86 -6.24 15.15
C PHE A 243 12.56 -7.26 16.05
N ALA A 244 13.34 -6.81 17.04
CA ALA A 244 13.98 -7.69 18.02
C ALA A 244 12.95 -8.38 18.92
N ASN A 245 11.94 -7.67 19.41
CA ASN A 245 10.86 -8.21 20.23
C ASN A 245 10.06 -9.31 19.52
N ARG A 246 10.04 -9.30 18.19
CA ARG A 246 9.36 -10.30 17.36
C ARG A 246 10.32 -11.32 16.74
N GLN A 247 11.60 -11.29 17.10
CA GLN A 247 12.66 -12.12 16.49
C GLN A 247 12.69 -12.08 14.96
N PHE A 248 12.39 -10.93 14.37
CA PHE A 248 12.32 -10.72 12.92
C PHE A 248 13.62 -11.09 12.18
N PHE A 249 14.73 -11.19 12.89
CA PHE A 249 16.06 -11.53 12.38
C PHE A 249 16.62 -12.89 12.83
N ALA A 250 15.84 -13.75 13.50
CA ALA A 250 16.39 -14.91 14.21
C ALA A 250 16.88 -16.07 13.33
N ASP A 251 16.54 -16.14 12.04
CA ASP A 251 16.97 -17.23 11.15
C ASP A 251 18.31 -16.98 10.45
N THR A 252 19.26 -16.35 11.14
CA THR A 252 20.65 -16.34 10.68
C THR A 252 21.34 -17.55 11.26
N ASN A 253 21.42 -18.63 10.48
CA ASN A 253 22.39 -19.69 10.73
C ASN A 253 23.79 -19.02 10.82
N PRO A 254 24.42 -18.90 12.01
CA PRO A 254 25.59 -18.04 12.22
C PRO A 254 26.86 -18.50 11.47
N GLY A 255 26.79 -19.66 10.79
CA GLY A 255 27.84 -20.19 9.93
C GLY A 255 27.93 -19.56 8.54
N SER A 256 26.93 -18.77 8.12
CA SER A 256 27.12 -17.82 7.02
C SER A 256 27.49 -16.48 7.65
N GLY A 257 28.68 -15.94 7.35
CA GLY A 257 29.25 -14.74 7.97
C GLY A 257 28.49 -13.42 7.75
N ASN A 258 27.17 -13.45 7.62
CA ASN A 258 26.28 -12.35 7.32
C ASN A 258 25.14 -12.30 8.36
N GLY A 259 25.40 -11.71 9.53
CA GLY A 259 24.35 -10.93 10.22
C GLY A 259 23.84 -9.81 9.29
N CYS A 260 23.27 -8.72 9.78
CA CYS A 260 22.93 -7.57 8.91
C CYS A 260 24.14 -6.92 8.14
N PRO A 261 25.40 -7.46 8.02
CA PRO A 261 26.34 -7.12 6.94
C PRO A 261 25.85 -7.23 5.50
N ALA A 262 24.78 -8.01 5.22
CA ALA A 262 24.15 -7.94 3.90
C ALA A 262 23.50 -6.58 3.64
N VAL A 263 23.23 -5.76 4.67
CA VAL A 263 22.95 -4.32 4.47
C VAL A 263 24.09 -3.75 3.69
N ASN A 264 25.32 -3.70 4.18
CA ASN A 264 26.41 -3.02 3.46
C ASN A 264 26.66 -3.58 2.04
N ALA A 265 26.50 -4.88 1.78
CA ALA A 265 26.63 -5.44 0.44
C ALA A 265 25.43 -5.11 -0.48
N ILE A 266 24.20 -5.21 0.03
CA ILE A 266 22.99 -4.76 -0.69
C ILE A 266 23.01 -3.23 -0.83
N LEU A 267 23.56 -2.51 0.15
CA LEU A 267 23.74 -1.06 0.11
C LEU A 267 24.76 -0.71 -0.94
N GLN A 268 25.88 -1.43 -1.04
CA GLN A 268 26.84 -1.27 -2.12
C GLN A 268 26.18 -1.56 -3.48
N VAL A 269 25.35 -2.59 -3.60
CA VAL A 269 24.62 -2.87 -4.86
C VAL A 269 23.59 -1.76 -5.17
N VAL A 270 22.90 -1.23 -4.16
CA VAL A 270 21.96 -0.10 -4.32
C VAL A 270 22.72 1.17 -4.64
N ASP A 271 23.81 1.48 -3.94
CA ASP A 271 24.62 2.67 -4.14
C ASP A 271 25.32 2.62 -5.49
N GLN A 272 25.73 1.43 -5.94
CA GLN A 272 26.18 1.18 -7.31
C GLN A 272 25.04 1.38 -8.32
N ARG A 273 23.81 0.94 -8.04
CA ARG A 273 22.64 1.20 -8.91
C ARG A 273 22.30 2.69 -8.97
N GLU A 274 22.32 3.41 -7.86
CA GLU A 274 22.06 4.84 -7.80
C GLU A 274 23.19 5.63 -8.47
N ALA A 275 24.45 5.23 -8.29
CA ALA A 275 25.59 5.79 -9.01
C ALA A 275 25.47 5.53 -10.52
N GLN A 276 25.12 4.31 -10.94
CA GLN A 276 24.85 3.97 -12.35
C GLN A 276 23.64 4.73 -12.91
N LYS A 277 22.60 4.99 -12.10
CA LYS A 277 21.46 5.84 -12.50
C LYS A 277 21.87 7.30 -12.70
N SER A 278 22.81 7.81 -11.90
CA SER A 278 23.33 9.17 -12.05
C SER A 278 24.23 9.33 -13.29
N GLU A 279 24.75 8.22 -13.82
CA GLU A 279 25.57 8.18 -15.03
C GLU A 279 24.78 7.89 -16.31
N LEU A 280 23.52 7.45 -16.20
CA LEU A 280 22.64 7.34 -17.37
C LEU A 280 22.31 8.75 -17.86
N PRO A 281 22.62 9.10 -19.13
CA PRO A 281 22.23 10.39 -19.67
C PRO A 281 20.72 10.54 -19.53
N LEU A 282 20.26 11.73 -19.12
CA LEU A 282 18.84 12.08 -19.16
C LEU A 282 18.33 11.80 -20.57
N VAL A 283 17.66 10.66 -20.74
CA VAL A 283 17.09 10.29 -22.03
C VAL A 283 15.93 11.24 -22.24
N ASP A 284 16.10 12.19 -23.14
CA ASP A 284 14.99 12.99 -23.67
C ASP A 284 13.92 12.02 -24.19
N ASN A 285 12.86 11.90 -23.40
CA ASN A 285 11.56 11.29 -23.66
C ASN A 285 11.47 10.48 -24.98
N PRO A 286 11.74 9.15 -24.96
CA PRO A 286 11.74 8.38 -26.19
C PRO A 286 10.29 8.19 -26.69
N LYS A 287 9.96 8.86 -27.79
CA LYS A 287 8.68 8.74 -28.53
C LYS A 287 8.50 7.38 -29.24
N THR A 288 9.36 6.40 -29.01
CA THR A 288 9.35 5.12 -29.72
C THR A 288 9.00 3.96 -28.78
N PRO A 289 7.92 3.20 -29.07
CA PRO A 289 7.56 2.01 -28.31
C PRO A 289 8.67 0.96 -28.39
N VAL A 290 9.16 0.52 -27.23
CA VAL A 290 10.07 -0.62 -27.11
C VAL A 290 9.24 -1.90 -27.29
N THR A 291 9.52 -2.65 -28.35
CA THR A 291 8.94 -3.98 -28.61
C THR A 291 9.71 -5.02 -27.79
N PHE A 292 9.02 -5.73 -26.91
CA PHE A 292 9.57 -6.90 -26.22
C PHE A 292 9.15 -8.16 -27.00
N THR A 293 10.12 -8.91 -27.51
CA THR A 293 9.93 -10.29 -27.97
C THR A 293 10.48 -11.20 -26.88
N GLY A 294 9.62 -12.01 -26.28
CA GLY A 294 10.00 -12.91 -25.21
C GLY A 294 8.95 -13.99 -25.00
N GLU A 295 9.22 -15.16 -25.60
CA GLU A 295 8.53 -16.42 -25.34
C GLU A 295 8.76 -16.86 -23.89
N GLY A 296 7.71 -17.32 -23.22
CA GLY A 296 7.78 -17.80 -21.85
C GLY A 296 6.43 -18.29 -21.34
N GLN A 297 6.14 -19.54 -21.65
CA GLN A 297 4.93 -20.29 -21.29
C GLN A 297 4.80 -20.45 -19.78
N ASN A 298 3.57 -20.31 -19.26
CA ASN A 298 2.97 -21.16 -18.22
C ASN A 298 1.48 -20.81 -18.13
N ALA A 299 0.67 -21.57 -18.87
CA ALA A 299 -0.78 -21.55 -18.77
C ALA A 299 -1.19 -22.19 -17.44
N LEU A 300 -2.08 -21.54 -16.70
CA LEU A 300 -2.81 -22.16 -15.60
C LEU A 300 -3.75 -23.25 -16.17
N PRO A 301 -3.92 -24.40 -15.50
CA PRO A 301 -4.78 -25.47 -16.00
C PRO A 301 -6.27 -25.03 -16.02
N PRO A 302 -7.07 -25.53 -16.98
CA PRO A 302 -8.48 -25.20 -17.07
C PRO A 302 -9.27 -25.88 -15.94
N TYR A 303 -9.93 -25.08 -15.10
CA TYR A 303 -10.93 -25.59 -14.16
C TYR A 303 -12.23 -25.91 -14.92
N GLY A 304 -12.57 -27.19 -14.98
CA GLY A 304 -13.86 -27.66 -15.46
C GLY A 304 -14.95 -27.47 -14.42
N GLY A 305 -16.08 -26.91 -14.81
CA GLY A 305 -17.28 -26.87 -13.98
C GLY A 305 -18.37 -25.90 -14.42
N SER A 306 -19.44 -26.45 -14.98
CA SER A 306 -20.81 -25.91 -15.10
C SER A 306 -21.12 -24.81 -16.13
N LEU A 307 -22.15 -25.09 -16.93
CA LEU A 307 -22.78 -24.24 -17.94
C LEU A 307 -23.48 -23.04 -17.27
N TYR A 308 -22.73 -21.98 -16.99
CA TYR A 308 -23.27 -20.62 -16.92
C TYR A 308 -22.69 -19.85 -18.10
N GLN A 309 -23.54 -19.24 -18.93
CA GLN A 309 -23.05 -18.28 -19.92
C GLN A 309 -22.46 -17.10 -19.13
N PRO A 310 -21.13 -16.84 -19.22
CA PRO A 310 -20.56 -15.70 -18.52
C PRO A 310 -21.12 -14.41 -19.13
N LEU A 311 -21.71 -13.56 -18.28
CA LEU A 311 -21.97 -12.19 -18.64
C LEU A 311 -20.65 -11.54 -19.07
N GLN A 312 -20.68 -10.81 -20.19
CA GLN A 312 -19.50 -10.11 -20.70
C GLN A 312 -18.94 -9.18 -19.59
N PRO A 313 -17.65 -9.28 -19.24
CA PRO A 313 -17.07 -8.47 -18.17
C PRO A 313 -17.19 -6.98 -18.49
N ARG A 314 -17.56 -6.15 -17.50
CA ARG A 314 -17.59 -4.69 -17.66
C ARG A 314 -16.22 -4.11 -17.35
N LYS A 315 -15.57 -3.53 -18.37
CA LYS A 315 -14.29 -2.84 -18.24
C LYS A 315 -14.50 -1.41 -17.73
N VAL A 316 -13.80 -1.04 -16.65
CA VAL A 316 -13.69 0.36 -16.19
C VAL A 316 -12.23 0.79 -16.32
N ARG A 317 -11.97 1.81 -17.15
CA ARG A 317 -10.62 2.35 -17.36
C ARG A 317 -10.38 3.51 -16.40
N CYS A 318 -9.35 3.39 -15.55
CA CYS A 318 -8.90 4.48 -14.69
C CYS A 318 -7.76 5.22 -15.39
N GLY A 319 -8.07 6.35 -16.05
CA GLY A 319 -7.10 7.13 -16.83
C GLY A 319 -6.27 8.11 -16.01
N ASN A 320 -5.10 8.48 -16.55
CA ASN A 320 -4.30 9.60 -16.06
C ASN A 320 -5.03 10.91 -16.38
N LEU A 321 -5.58 11.57 -15.36
CA LEU A 321 -5.98 12.96 -15.47
C LEU A 321 -4.71 13.82 -15.37
N ALA A 322 -4.31 14.40 -16.50
CA ALA A 322 -3.41 15.54 -16.47
C ALA A 322 -4.11 16.66 -15.69
N VAL A 323 -3.56 17.02 -14.53
CA VAL A 323 -3.97 18.23 -13.81
C VAL A 323 -3.51 19.41 -14.67
N GLN A 324 -4.37 19.88 -15.57
CA GLN A 324 -4.17 21.17 -16.21
C GLN A 324 -4.26 22.24 -15.13
N GLY A 325 -3.13 22.87 -14.83
CA GLY A 325 -3.08 24.05 -13.96
C GLY A 325 -3.92 25.17 -14.57
N SER A 326 -5.13 25.38 -14.04
CA SER A 326 -5.96 26.51 -14.39
C SER A 326 -5.46 27.76 -13.66
N ASN A 327 -4.99 28.72 -14.45
CA ASN A 327 -4.59 30.07 -14.07
C ASN A 327 -5.80 30.83 -13.47
N PRO A 328 -5.70 31.53 -12.32
CA PRO A 328 -6.83 32.23 -11.73
C PRO A 328 -6.86 33.69 -12.21
N ALA A 329 -7.71 33.99 -13.19
CA ALA A 329 -8.09 35.37 -13.50
C ALA A 329 -9.47 35.46 -14.15
N ALA A 330 -10.40 36.15 -13.47
CA ALA A 330 -11.40 37.08 -14.03
C ALA A 330 -12.49 36.51 -15.00
N VAL A 331 -13.82 36.67 -14.87
CA VAL A 331 -14.82 37.38 -14.02
C VAL A 331 -16.24 36.78 -14.38
N PRO A 332 -17.44 37.41 -14.25
CA PRO A 332 -18.30 37.75 -13.08
C PRO A 332 -19.79 37.24 -13.14
N TRP A 333 -20.55 37.59 -12.09
CA TRP A 333 -22.03 37.69 -11.90
C TRP A 333 -22.82 36.39 -11.64
N LEU A 334 -23.40 36.14 -10.45
CA LEU A 334 -24.50 36.80 -9.70
C LEU A 334 -25.87 36.17 -10.01
N VAL A 335 -26.37 35.36 -9.07
CA VAL A 335 -27.80 35.30 -8.74
C VAL A 335 -27.93 35.29 -7.22
N ILE A 336 -28.54 36.36 -6.73
CA ILE A 336 -28.95 36.60 -5.35
C ILE A 336 -30.31 35.94 -5.13
N PHE A 337 -30.50 35.23 -4.01
CA PHE A 337 -31.75 35.37 -3.26
C PHE A 337 -31.42 35.54 -1.77
N SER A 338 -31.87 36.69 -1.29
CA SER A 338 -31.71 37.23 0.05
C SER A 338 -32.59 36.48 1.05
N PHE A 339 -32.07 36.24 2.26
CA PHE A 339 -32.76 36.64 3.49
C PHE A 339 -31.70 36.97 4.56
N ALA A 340 -31.66 38.24 4.92
CA ALA A 340 -31.07 38.78 6.15
C ALA A 340 -32.16 39.70 6.75
N PRO A 341 -32.01 40.31 7.94
CA PRO A 341 -31.01 40.12 9.00
C PRO A 341 -31.61 40.08 10.43
N LEU A 342 -30.80 39.84 11.46
CA LEU A 342 -30.79 40.70 12.66
C LEU A 342 -29.50 40.55 13.49
N LEU A 343 -28.74 41.65 13.46
CA LEU A 343 -27.93 42.24 14.53
C LEU A 343 -26.69 41.50 15.08
N VAL A 344 -25.56 41.84 14.47
CA VAL A 344 -24.29 42.11 15.17
C VAL A 344 -24.49 43.31 16.10
N THR A 345 -24.02 43.25 17.35
CA THR A 345 -23.03 44.17 17.98
C THR A 345 -23.00 43.95 19.51
N ALA A 346 -21.91 43.38 20.03
CA ALA A 346 -21.26 43.83 21.29
C ALA A 346 -20.04 42.94 21.63
N LEU A 347 -18.85 43.45 21.29
CA LEU A 347 -17.58 43.04 21.85
C LEU A 347 -17.52 43.34 23.37
N ARG A 348 -16.60 42.63 24.06
CA ARG A 348 -16.06 42.90 25.41
C ARG A 348 -16.93 42.50 26.61
N ARG A 349 -16.53 41.41 27.27
CA ARG A 349 -16.02 41.39 28.67
C ARG A 349 -15.93 39.95 29.18
N GLY A 350 -14.78 39.60 29.75
CA GLY A 350 -14.46 38.29 30.31
C GLY A 350 -15.43 37.86 31.42
N ARG A 351 -16.38 36.99 31.07
CA ARG A 351 -17.26 36.30 32.04
C ARG A 351 -17.37 34.79 31.85
N PHE A 352 -16.64 34.22 30.90
CA PHE A 352 -16.66 32.76 30.69
C PHE A 352 -15.81 32.00 31.74
N PHE A 353 -14.78 32.64 32.30
CA PHE A 353 -13.85 31.99 33.24
C PHE A 353 -14.39 31.84 34.68
N GLN A 354 -15.39 32.63 35.09
CA GLN A 354 -15.95 32.53 36.45
C GLN A 354 -17.08 31.49 36.59
N LEU A 355 -17.71 31.07 35.49
CA LEU A 355 -18.73 30.02 35.52
C LEU A 355 -18.11 28.62 35.58
N LEU A 356 -16.94 28.41 34.97
CA LEU A 356 -16.22 27.14 35.02
C LEU A 356 -15.67 26.84 36.42
N LEU A 357 -15.22 27.85 37.17
CA LEU A 357 -14.72 27.70 38.55
C LEU A 357 -15.83 27.49 39.60
N ARG A 358 -17.09 27.81 39.30
CA ARG A 358 -18.23 27.52 40.19
C ARG A 358 -18.80 26.11 39.99
N TRP A 359 -18.53 25.49 38.84
CA TRP A 359 -18.93 24.10 38.57
C TRP A 359 -17.95 23.10 39.19
N LEU A 360 -16.65 23.42 39.23
CA LEU A 360 -15.59 22.57 39.82
C LEU A 360 -15.50 22.61 41.36
N ARG A 361 -16.46 23.24 42.05
CA ARG A 361 -16.54 23.29 43.53
C ARG A 361 -17.87 22.74 44.08
N ARG A 362 -18.58 21.92 43.30
CA ARG A 362 -19.75 21.17 43.77
C ARG A 362 -19.47 19.68 43.72
#